data_AF-A0A3B9VEL7-F1
#
_entry.id   AF-A0A3B9VEL7-F1
#
_cell.length_a   1.000
_cell.length_b   1.000
_cell.length_c   1.000
_cell.angle_alpha   90.00
_cell.angle_beta   90.00
_cell.angle_gamma   90.00
#
_symmetry.space_group_name_H-M   'P 1'
#
loop_
_entity.id
_entity.type
_entity.pdbx_description
1 polymer ?
#
loop_
_entity_poly.entity_id
_entity_poly.type
_entity_poly.pdbx_seq_one_letter_code
_entity_poly.pdbx_strand_id
1 'polypeptide(L)'
;GRRNLKDAERLRIFKAIMPLVDAVDIELSSKKILKDVIKEAHRFKKRAIVSYHDFRNTPAEGQLNAIIKNSRNAGGDIVKIATFAKDKRDIIRLATLTASHGNIIIIAMGRLGIVSRLFFPMLGSLLTYCSVTKSSAPGQIRLKTTAKLLKEFRER
;
A
#
# COMPACT_ATOMS: atom_id res chain seq x y z
N GLY A 1 -11.00 -6.09 5.92
CA GLY A 1 -11.90 -4.93 5.72
C GLY A 1 -13.06 -4.95 6.72
N ARG A 2 -13.98 -3.98 6.66
CA ARG A 2 -15.16 -3.90 7.57
C ARG A 2 -16.33 -4.81 7.19
N ARG A 3 -16.34 -5.35 5.97
CA ARG A 3 -17.36 -6.27 5.46
C ARG A 3 -16.68 -7.49 4.86
N ASN A 4 -17.30 -8.65 5.03
CA ASN A 4 -16.85 -9.91 4.45
C ASN A 4 -17.73 -10.27 3.26
N LEU A 5 -17.34 -9.82 2.06
CA LEU A 5 -18.05 -10.11 0.81
C LEU A 5 -17.43 -11.32 0.12
N LYS A 6 -18.27 -12.14 -0.54
CA LYS A 6 -17.79 -13.27 -1.35
C LYS A 6 -17.00 -12.74 -2.54
N ASP A 7 -15.99 -13.50 -2.97
CA ASP A 7 -15.11 -13.11 -4.08
C ASP A 7 -15.86 -12.80 -5.39
N ALA A 8 -16.91 -13.57 -5.71
CA ALA A 8 -17.74 -13.31 -6.89
C ALA A 8 -18.44 -11.94 -6.84
N GLU A 9 -18.91 -11.55 -5.66
CA GLU A 9 -19.55 -10.25 -5.45
C GLU A 9 -18.52 -9.11 -5.51
N ARG A 10 -17.36 -9.31 -4.89
CA ARG A 10 -16.23 -8.36 -4.97
C ARG A 10 -15.80 -8.12 -6.41
N LEU A 11 -15.64 -9.19 -7.20
CA LEU A 11 -15.27 -9.10 -8.61
C LEU A 11 -16.31 -8.33 -9.43
N ARG A 12 -17.61 -8.57 -9.19
CA ARG A 12 -18.69 -7.81 -9.84
C ARG A 12 -18.57 -6.31 -9.55
N ILE A 13 -18.30 -5.93 -8.30
CA ILE A 13 -18.11 -4.53 -7.90
C ILE A 13 -16.89 -3.94 -8.61
N PHE A 14 -15.74 -4.63 -8.60
CA PHE A 14 -14.54 -4.15 -9.30
C PHE A 14 -14.78 -3.89 -10.79
N LYS A 15 -15.46 -4.81 -11.48
CA LYS A 15 -15.82 -4.64 -12.89
C LYS A 15 -16.73 -3.43 -13.12
N ALA A 16 -17.74 -3.25 -12.26
CA ALA A 16 -18.70 -2.15 -12.38
C ALA A 16 -18.05 -0.76 -12.18
N ILE A 17 -17.09 -0.64 -11.26
CA ILE A 17 -16.45 0.66 -10.97
C ILE A 17 -15.25 0.97 -11.87
N MET A 18 -14.69 -0.02 -12.57
CA MET A 18 -13.42 0.14 -13.30
C MET A 18 -13.38 1.33 -14.28
N PRO A 19 -14.45 1.63 -15.05
CA PRO A 19 -14.47 2.79 -15.95
C PRO A 19 -14.34 4.14 -15.21
N LEU A 20 -14.72 4.18 -13.93
CA LEU A 20 -14.91 5.39 -13.13
C LEU A 20 -13.70 5.74 -12.25
N VAL A 21 -12.66 4.91 -12.25
CA VAL A 21 -11.47 5.07 -11.40
C VAL A 21 -10.20 5.18 -12.24
N ASP A 22 -9.14 5.75 -11.67
CA ASP A 22 -7.81 5.78 -12.29
C ASP A 22 -6.94 4.58 -11.88
N ALA A 23 -7.19 4.06 -10.68
CA ALA A 23 -6.50 2.93 -10.12
C ALA A 23 -7.42 2.10 -9.22
N VAL A 24 -7.07 0.83 -9.04
CA VAL A 24 -7.77 -0.11 -8.15
C VAL A 24 -6.77 -0.75 -7.18
N ASP A 25 -7.19 -1.03 -5.94
CA ASP A 25 -6.40 -1.79 -4.96
C ASP A 25 -7.05 -3.16 -4.74
N ILE A 26 -6.28 -4.23 -4.93
CA ILE A 26 -6.68 -5.62 -4.68
C ILE A 26 -5.63 -6.33 -3.81
N GLU A 27 -6.09 -7.01 -2.77
CA GLU A 27 -5.20 -7.73 -1.86
C GLU A 27 -4.56 -8.95 -2.55
N LEU A 28 -3.25 -9.14 -2.38
CA LEU A 28 -2.49 -10.30 -2.88
C LEU A 28 -3.08 -11.64 -2.39
N SER A 29 -3.72 -11.65 -1.23
CA SER A 29 -4.43 -12.79 -0.65
C SER A 29 -5.67 -13.22 -1.44
N SER A 30 -6.22 -12.35 -2.30
CA SER A 30 -7.46 -12.58 -3.07
C SER A 30 -7.23 -13.46 -4.30
N LYS A 31 -6.53 -14.59 -4.13
CA LYS A 31 -6.00 -15.45 -5.19
C LYS A 31 -7.02 -15.82 -6.28
N LYS A 32 -8.29 -16.00 -5.91
CA LYS A 32 -9.37 -16.42 -6.83
C LYS A 32 -9.78 -15.33 -7.83
N ILE A 33 -9.59 -14.06 -7.50
CA ILE A 33 -10.04 -12.92 -8.33
C ILE A 33 -8.92 -11.95 -8.69
N LEU A 34 -7.73 -12.11 -8.10
CA LEU A 34 -6.60 -11.19 -8.26
C LEU A 34 -6.27 -10.91 -9.73
N LYS A 35 -6.05 -11.98 -10.51
CA LYS A 35 -5.71 -11.86 -11.94
C LYS A 35 -6.85 -11.27 -12.77
N ASP A 36 -8.10 -11.60 -12.45
CA ASP A 36 -9.26 -11.08 -13.17
C ASP A 36 -9.42 -9.57 -12.95
N VAL A 37 -9.23 -9.10 -11.72
CA VAL A 37 -9.29 -7.66 -11.39
C VAL A 37 -8.15 -6.91 -12.10
N ILE A 38 -6.93 -7.44 -12.08
CA ILE A 38 -5.78 -6.84 -12.77
C ILE A 38 -6.03 -6.76 -14.29
N LYS A 39 -6.46 -7.87 -14.90
CA LYS A 39 -6.79 -7.93 -16.33
C LYS A 39 -7.88 -6.91 -16.70
N GLU A 40 -8.90 -6.79 -15.86
CA GLU A 40 -9.96 -5.80 -16.06
C GLU A 40 -9.43 -4.37 -15.99
N ALA A 41 -8.60 -4.06 -14.99
CA ALA A 41 -7.97 -2.75 -14.86
C ALA A 41 -7.16 -2.40 -16.12
N HIS A 42 -6.32 -3.31 -16.59
CA HIS A 42 -5.52 -3.12 -17.80
C HIS A 42 -6.38 -2.99 -19.06
N ARG A 43 -7.50 -3.71 -19.18
CA ARG A 43 -8.45 -3.54 -20.30
C ARG A 43 -8.99 -2.12 -20.38
N PHE A 44 -9.25 -1.48 -19.24
CA PHE A 44 -9.66 -0.09 -19.15
C PHE A 44 -8.49 0.91 -19.06
N LYS A 45 -7.24 0.46 -19.28
CA LYS A 45 -6.02 1.27 -19.15
C LYS A 45 -5.86 1.93 -17.78
N LYS A 46 -6.30 1.26 -16.72
CA LYS A 46 -6.21 1.69 -15.31
C LYS A 46 -5.05 1.00 -14.61
N ARG A 47 -4.56 1.59 -13.52
CA ARG A 47 -3.47 1.01 -12.70
C ARG A 47 -4.00 0.02 -11.67
N ALA A 48 -3.31 -1.09 -11.48
CA ALA A 48 -3.60 -2.05 -10.42
C ALA A 48 -2.56 -1.99 -9.30
N ILE A 49 -3.00 -1.64 -8.10
CA ILE A 49 -2.24 -1.74 -6.86
C ILE A 49 -2.50 -3.12 -6.27
N VAL A 50 -1.44 -3.92 -6.08
CA VAL A 50 -1.53 -5.19 -5.37
C VAL A 50 -1.04 -5.00 -3.95
N SER A 51 -1.93 -5.20 -2.98
CA SER A 51 -1.66 -4.84 -1.59
C SER A 51 -1.48 -6.06 -0.67
N TYR A 52 -0.63 -5.87 0.33
CA TYR A 52 -0.43 -6.78 1.44
C TYR A 52 -0.52 -6.01 2.76
N HIS A 53 -1.20 -6.59 3.73
CA HIS A 53 -1.39 -5.99 5.06
C HIS A 53 -1.03 -7.01 6.15
N ASP A 54 -0.14 -6.64 7.06
CA ASP A 54 0.12 -7.37 8.31
C ASP A 54 -0.10 -6.43 9.49
N PHE A 55 -1.23 -6.60 10.17
CA PHE A 55 -1.61 -5.76 11.30
C PHE A 55 -0.91 -6.13 12.61
N ARG A 56 -0.09 -7.19 12.63
CA ARG A 56 0.53 -7.72 13.84
C ARG A 56 2.04 -7.62 13.82
N ASN A 57 2.69 -7.70 12.66
CA ASN A 57 4.15 -7.76 12.57
C ASN A 57 4.69 -7.15 11.28
N THR A 58 6.01 -6.98 11.21
CA THR A 58 6.75 -6.74 9.97
C THR A 58 7.49 -8.02 9.53
N PRO A 59 7.07 -8.70 8.44
CA PRO A 59 7.64 -9.96 7.95
C PRO A 59 9.13 -9.84 7.61
N ALA A 60 9.91 -10.91 7.80
CA ALA A 60 11.35 -10.93 7.49
C ALA A 60 11.65 -10.50 6.04
N GLU A 61 12.86 -10.01 5.78
CA GLU A 61 13.23 -9.46 4.47
C GLU A 61 12.95 -10.42 3.30
N GLY A 62 13.29 -11.71 3.44
CA GLY A 62 12.99 -12.71 2.42
C GLY A 62 11.49 -12.84 2.12
N GLN A 63 10.63 -12.72 3.14
CA GLN A 63 9.17 -12.75 2.96
C GLN A 63 8.65 -11.47 2.31
N LEU A 64 9.19 -10.30 2.68
CA LEU A 64 8.86 -9.02 2.04
C LEU A 64 9.21 -9.04 0.55
N ASN A 65 10.41 -9.51 0.19
CA ASN A 65 10.83 -9.66 -1.20
C ASN A 65 9.95 -10.68 -1.95
N ALA A 66 9.54 -11.78 -1.31
CA ALA A 66 8.59 -12.72 -1.88
C ALA A 66 7.21 -12.08 -2.16
N ILE A 67 6.71 -11.25 -1.24
CA ILE A 67 5.46 -10.49 -1.44
C ILE A 67 5.57 -9.55 -2.64
N ILE A 68 6.68 -8.81 -2.77
CA ILE A 68 6.92 -7.93 -3.92
C ILE A 68 6.95 -8.74 -5.21
N LYS A 69 7.74 -9.81 -5.26
CA LYS A 69 7.86 -10.69 -6.42
C LYS A 69 6.50 -11.26 -6.83
N ASN A 70 5.73 -11.78 -5.89
CA ASN A 70 4.42 -12.36 -6.16
C ASN A 70 3.41 -11.32 -6.65
N SER A 71 3.47 -10.10 -6.12
CA SER A 71 2.61 -8.98 -6.55
C SER A 71 2.91 -8.55 -7.99
N ARG A 72 4.20 -8.44 -8.35
CA ARG A 72 4.63 -8.14 -9.72
C ARG A 72 4.29 -9.28 -10.68
N ASN A 73 4.53 -10.53 -10.29
CA ASN A 73 4.21 -11.71 -11.10
C ASN A 73 2.70 -11.88 -11.35
N ALA A 74 1.85 -11.35 -10.47
CA ALA A 74 0.41 -11.32 -10.69
C ALA A 74 -0.01 -10.27 -11.73
N GLY A 75 0.89 -9.37 -12.14
CA GLY A 75 0.63 -8.27 -13.07
C GLY A 75 0.32 -6.93 -12.40
N GLY A 76 0.60 -6.78 -11.10
CA GLY A 76 0.38 -5.50 -10.40
C GLY A 76 1.33 -4.40 -10.91
N ASP A 77 0.79 -3.22 -11.18
CA ASP A 77 1.55 -2.03 -11.56
C ASP A 77 2.33 -1.45 -10.38
N ILE A 78 1.70 -1.45 -9.20
CA ILE A 78 2.23 -0.89 -7.96
C ILE A 78 2.09 -1.92 -6.86
N VAL A 79 3.16 -2.16 -6.11
CA VAL A 79 3.11 -3.01 -4.92
C VAL A 79 2.83 -2.16 -3.70
N LYS A 80 1.91 -2.58 -2.83
CA LYS A 80 1.64 -1.90 -1.55
C LYS A 80 1.84 -2.86 -0.39
N ILE A 81 2.67 -2.47 0.58
CA ILE A 81 2.91 -3.24 1.79
C ILE A 81 2.65 -2.33 2.99
N ALA A 82 1.72 -2.76 3.85
CA ALA A 82 1.44 -2.10 5.11
C ALA A 82 1.64 -3.09 6.27
N THR A 83 2.61 -2.85 7.15
CA THR A 83 2.96 -3.77 8.24
C THR A 83 2.99 -3.07 9.59
N PHE A 84 2.84 -3.80 10.69
CA PHE A 84 2.91 -3.22 12.03
C PHE A 84 4.34 -3.24 12.56
N ALA A 85 4.89 -2.06 12.86
CA ALA A 85 6.24 -1.93 13.41
C ALA A 85 6.22 -2.06 14.94
N LYS A 86 6.93 -3.07 15.44
CA LYS A 86 7.12 -3.32 16.88
C LYS A 86 8.37 -2.66 17.43
N ASP A 87 9.39 -2.49 16.60
CA ASP A 87 10.65 -1.85 17.00
C ASP A 87 11.26 -0.99 15.89
N LYS A 88 12.42 -0.38 16.17
CA LYS A 88 13.13 0.49 15.22
C LYS A 88 13.75 -0.29 14.05
N ARG A 89 14.08 -1.57 14.24
CA ARG A 89 14.66 -2.43 13.18
C ARG A 89 13.62 -2.72 12.11
N ASP A 90 12.34 -2.82 12.48
CA ASP A 90 11.23 -2.88 11.51
C ASP A 90 11.20 -1.66 10.60
N ILE A 91 11.35 -0.46 11.17
CA ILE A 91 11.37 0.78 10.39
C ILE A 91 12.57 0.83 9.45
N ILE A 92 13.77 0.49 9.93
CA ILE A 92 14.99 0.47 9.12
C ILE A 92 14.83 -0.50 7.95
N ARG A 93 14.36 -1.72 8.21
CA ARG A 93 14.12 -2.74 7.18
C ARG A 93 13.13 -2.27 6.11
N LEU A 94 12.04 -1.63 6.51
CA LEU A 94 11.05 -1.09 5.58
C LEU A 94 11.59 0.13 4.80
N ALA A 95 12.45 0.94 5.42
CA ALA A 95 13.13 2.06 4.76
C ALA A 95 14.06 1.54 3.66
N THR A 96 14.91 0.56 3.98
CA THR A 96 15.79 -0.12 3.01
C THR A 96 14.98 -0.74 1.88
N LEU A 97 13.88 -1.44 2.21
CA LEU A 97 13.00 -2.02 1.19
C LEU A 97 12.41 -0.96 0.27
N THR A 98 12.04 0.21 0.80
CA THR A 98 11.51 1.33 0.02
C THR A 98 12.56 1.86 -0.95
N ALA A 99 13.79 2.10 -0.47
CA ALA A 99 14.88 2.64 -1.29
C ALA A 99 15.35 1.66 -2.38
N SER A 100 15.22 0.35 -2.15
CA SER A 100 15.68 -0.69 -3.08
C SER A 100 14.67 -1.07 -4.18
N HIS A 101 13.44 -0.54 -4.16
CA HIS A 101 12.39 -0.95 -5.10
C HIS A 101 11.62 0.24 -5.69
N GLY A 102 11.46 0.25 -7.02
CA GLY A 102 10.54 1.16 -7.71
C GLY A 102 9.08 0.69 -7.69
N ASN A 103 8.16 1.63 -7.95
CA ASN A 103 6.71 1.41 -8.02
C ASN A 103 6.12 0.73 -6.78
N ILE A 104 6.48 1.23 -5.61
CA ILE A 104 6.06 0.65 -4.33
C ILE A 104 5.43 1.70 -3.42
N ILE A 105 4.54 1.25 -2.55
CA ILE A 105 3.96 2.00 -1.45
C ILE A 105 4.26 1.22 -0.18
N ILE A 106 5.10 1.77 0.70
CA ILE A 106 5.43 1.14 1.98
C ILE A 106 4.90 1.99 3.13
N ILE A 107 4.19 1.34 4.05
CA ILE A 107 3.63 1.99 5.24
C ILE A 107 3.92 1.14 6.47
N ALA A 108 4.56 1.73 7.47
CA ALA A 108 4.59 1.17 8.81
C ALA A 108 3.40 1.69 9.62
N MET A 109 2.66 0.79 10.23
CA MET A 109 1.57 1.06 11.17
C MET A 109 2.10 1.05 12.61
N GLY A 110 1.27 1.57 13.53
CA GLY A 110 1.61 1.68 14.95
C GLY A 110 2.34 2.98 15.28
N ARG A 111 2.67 3.17 16.56
CA ARG A 111 3.28 4.42 17.06
C ARG A 111 4.62 4.73 16.40
N LEU A 112 5.47 3.70 16.22
CA LEU A 112 6.76 3.84 15.56
C LEU A 112 6.62 4.09 14.05
N GLY A 113 5.52 3.64 13.44
CA GLY A 113 5.29 3.73 12.01
C GLY A 113 5.00 5.15 11.49
N ILE A 114 4.74 6.12 12.37
CA ILE A 114 4.46 7.51 11.98
C ILE A 114 5.54 8.07 11.05
N VAL A 115 6.82 7.76 11.33
CA VAL A 115 7.96 8.24 10.51
C VAL A 115 7.89 7.75 9.07
N SER A 116 7.40 6.53 8.82
CA SER A 116 7.27 5.99 7.46
C SER A 116 6.37 6.85 6.58
N ARG A 117 5.34 7.48 7.16
CA ARG A 117 4.36 8.28 6.41
C ARG A 117 4.93 9.60 5.90
N LEU A 118 6.05 10.06 6.45
CA LEU A 118 6.71 11.30 6.07
C LEU A 118 8.02 11.03 5.33
N PHE A 119 8.81 10.08 5.82
CA PHE A 119 10.16 9.84 5.33
C PHE A 119 10.21 8.89 4.13
N PHE A 120 9.38 7.84 4.08
CA PHE A 120 9.45 6.87 2.97
C PHE A 120 9.08 7.45 1.60
N PRO A 121 8.21 8.48 1.49
CA PRO A 121 8.07 9.21 0.22
C PRO A 121 9.39 9.74 -0.33
N MET A 122 10.32 10.21 0.52
CA MET A 122 11.65 10.66 0.10
C MET A 122 12.55 9.49 -0.35
N LEU A 123 12.27 8.27 0.12
CA LEU A 123 12.97 7.05 -0.28
C LEU A 123 12.34 6.38 -1.51
N GLY A 124 11.27 6.93 -2.08
CA GLY A 124 10.63 6.39 -3.29
C GLY A 124 9.25 5.74 -3.09
N SER A 125 8.68 5.75 -1.88
CA SER A 125 7.29 5.30 -1.69
C SER A 125 6.33 6.26 -2.41
N LEU A 126 5.56 5.75 -3.38
CA LEU A 126 4.75 6.59 -4.28
C LEU A 126 3.64 7.36 -3.56
N LEU A 127 3.05 6.75 -2.54
CA LEU A 127 1.92 7.31 -1.80
C LEU A 127 2.19 7.25 -0.29
N THR A 128 1.57 8.18 0.43
CA THR A 128 1.40 8.12 1.89
C THR A 128 -0.07 8.38 2.24
N TYR A 129 -0.47 7.97 3.44
CA TYR A 129 -1.85 8.04 3.90
C TYR A 129 -1.93 8.86 5.18
N CYS A 130 -2.83 9.83 5.18
CA CYS A 130 -3.12 10.76 6.27
C CYS A 130 -4.61 10.77 6.61
N SER A 131 -4.98 11.41 7.72
CA SER A 131 -6.37 11.54 8.15
C SER A 131 -6.94 12.91 7.78
N VAL A 132 -8.14 12.95 7.19
CA VAL A 132 -8.85 14.22 6.94
C VAL A 132 -9.59 14.67 8.20
N THR A 133 -10.29 13.75 8.87
CA THR A 133 -11.01 14.00 10.13
C THR A 133 -10.51 13.07 11.23
N LYS A 134 -11.15 11.92 11.42
CA LYS A 134 -10.71 10.85 12.33
C LYS A 134 -9.73 9.93 11.63
N SER A 135 -8.78 9.41 12.40
CA SER A 135 -7.80 8.44 11.91
C SER A 135 -8.48 7.13 11.50
N SER A 136 -8.18 6.63 10.31
CA SER A 136 -8.65 5.33 9.80
C SER A 136 -7.68 4.18 10.10
N ALA A 137 -6.45 4.50 10.51
CA ALA A 137 -5.42 3.53 10.89
C ALA A 137 -4.46 4.11 11.94
N PRO A 138 -3.94 3.31 12.90
CA PRO A 138 -3.01 3.80 13.92
C PRO A 138 -1.80 4.54 13.30
N GLY A 139 -1.51 5.73 13.84
CA GLY A 139 -0.37 6.55 13.42
C GLY A 139 -0.61 7.46 12.21
N GLN A 140 -1.84 7.63 11.70
CA GLN A 140 -2.11 8.66 10.69
C GLN A 140 -2.00 10.08 11.27
N ILE A 141 -1.17 10.89 10.63
CA ILE A 141 -1.07 12.34 10.86
C ILE A 141 -2.22 13.03 10.08
N ARG A 142 -2.70 14.18 10.56
CA ARG A 142 -3.71 14.97 9.86
C ARG A 142 -3.19 15.49 8.52
N LEU A 143 -4.05 15.51 7.49
CA LEU A 143 -3.72 15.93 6.13
C LEU A 143 -2.97 17.27 6.08
N LYS A 144 -3.49 18.30 6.76
CA LYS A 144 -2.87 19.65 6.77
C LYS A 144 -1.43 19.61 7.26
N THR A 145 -1.16 18.81 8.30
CA THR A 145 0.19 18.65 8.86
C THR A 145 1.08 17.81 7.95
N THR A 146 0.59 16.69 7.43
CA THR A 146 1.34 15.85 6.49
C THR A 146 1.74 16.63 5.24
N ALA A 147 0.80 17.35 4.63
CA ALA A 147 1.04 18.16 3.44
C ALA A 147 2.09 19.25 3.70
N LYS A 148 2.00 19.94 4.84
CA LYS A 148 2.99 20.95 5.24
C LYS A 148 4.40 20.33 5.35
N LEU A 149 4.55 19.24 6.09
CA LEU A 149 5.84 18.61 6.33
C LEU A 149 6.46 18.05 5.05
N LEU A 150 5.67 17.40 4.20
CA LEU A 150 6.16 16.89 2.91
C LEU A 150 6.58 18.02 1.97
N LYS A 151 5.88 19.16 2.01
CA LYS A 151 6.29 20.35 1.24
C LYS A 151 7.64 20.86 1.74
N GLU A 152 7.80 21.03 3.05
CA GLU A 152 9.06 21.47 3.66
C GLU A 152 10.24 20.54 3.35
N PHE A 153 10.03 19.22 3.32
CA PHE A 153 11.07 18.24 2.96
C PHE A 153 11.42 18.20 1.47
N ARG A 154 10.54 18.66 0.58
CA ARG A 154 10.80 18.72 -0.86
C ARG A 154 11.47 20.02 -1.29
N GLU A 155 11.28 21.10 -0.54
CA GLU A 155 11.79 22.44 -0.83
C GLU A 155 13.17 22.71 -0.21
N ARG A 156 13.70 21.76 0.55
CA ARG A 156 15.05 21.78 1.15
C ARG A 156 15.89 20.66 0.56
#